data_AF-A0A1W1ZB05-F1
#
_entry.id   AF-A0A1W1ZB05-F1
#
_cell.length_a   1.000
_cell.length_b   1.000
_cell.length_c   1.000
_cell.angle_alpha   90.00
_cell.angle_beta   90.00
_cell.angle_gamma   90.00
#
_symmetry.space_group_name_H-M   'P 1'
#
loop_
_entity.id
_entity.type
_entity.pdbx_description
1 polymer ?
#
loop_
_entity_poly.entity_id
_entity_poly.type
_entity_poly.pdbx_seq_one_letter_code
_entity_poly.pdbx_strand_id
1 'polypeptide(L)'
;MQIVGTQVHEEMGGKLGYIVEFVGDGGEVVSVQMRQGDGTSINRANAMEKAKVILLQAANFDETDLKSPLEFRHRDQPASTESARSSGDRDELEDQLDEGLEDSFPASDPVSVTHSVTAGGGEKNGSH
;
A
#
# COMPACT_ATOMS: atom_id res chain seq x y z
N MET A 1 -2.57 19.69 12.34
CA MET A 1 -1.35 19.89 11.54
C MET A 1 -1.37 21.27 10.90
N GLN A 2 -0.50 22.18 11.34
CA GLN A 2 -0.19 23.44 10.65
C GLN A 2 1.22 23.34 10.04
N ILE A 3 1.38 23.64 8.76
CA ILE A 3 2.70 23.56 8.10
C ILE A 3 3.58 24.72 8.57
N VAL A 4 4.75 24.40 9.14
CA VAL A 4 5.77 25.36 9.60
C VAL A 4 7.03 25.34 8.74
N GLY A 5 7.24 24.28 7.95
CA GLY A 5 8.38 24.15 7.05
C GLY A 5 8.02 23.44 5.75
N THR A 6 8.71 23.81 4.67
CA THR A 6 8.60 23.09 3.39
C THR A 6 9.96 23.04 2.70
N GLN A 7 10.37 21.84 2.27
CA GLN A 7 11.62 21.61 1.56
C GLN A 7 11.35 20.88 0.25
N VAL A 8 12.15 21.19 -0.78
CA VAL A 8 12.06 20.55 -2.09
C VAL A 8 13.43 19.95 -2.42
N HIS A 9 13.47 18.63 -2.58
CA HIS A 9 14.66 17.88 -2.95
C HIS A 9 14.54 17.39 -4.39
N GLU A 10 15.63 17.50 -5.13
CA GLU A 10 15.72 17.05 -6.52
C GLU A 10 16.36 15.67 -6.56
N GLU A 11 15.66 14.67 -7.12
CA GLU A 11 16.17 13.30 -7.22
C GLU A 11 17.01 13.18 -8.49
N MET A 12 18.31 12.87 -8.35
CA MET A 12 19.30 12.85 -9.45
C MET A 12 19.30 14.15 -10.29
N GLY A 13 19.29 15.31 -9.62
CA GLY A 13 19.27 16.63 -10.27
C GLY A 13 17.95 16.89 -11.02
N GLY A 14 16.85 16.35 -10.51
CA GLY A 14 15.50 16.57 -11.02
C GLY A 14 15.10 15.66 -12.18
N LYS A 15 16.01 14.77 -12.62
CA LYS A 15 15.79 13.83 -13.74
C LYS A 15 14.94 12.63 -13.36
N LEU A 16 15.05 12.14 -12.13
CA LEU A 16 14.21 11.04 -11.63
C LEU A 16 12.90 11.56 -11.04
N GLY A 17 12.90 12.77 -10.50
CA GLY A 17 11.75 13.32 -9.80
C GLY A 17 12.10 14.37 -8.76
N TYR A 18 11.10 14.69 -7.96
CA TYR A 18 11.18 15.67 -6.88
C TYR A 18 10.47 15.12 -5.65
N ILE A 19 11.02 15.44 -4.49
CA ILE A 19 10.43 15.14 -3.19
C ILE A 19 10.11 16.47 -2.52
N VAL A 20 8.86 16.64 -2.09
CA VAL A 20 8.44 17.80 -1.30
C VAL A 20 8.13 17.33 0.11
N GLU A 21 8.86 17.86 1.07
CA GLU A 21 8.68 17.56 2.50
C GLU A 21 7.94 18.71 3.17
N PHE A 22 6.88 18.40 3.89
CA PHE A 22 6.10 19.31 4.70
C PHE A 22 6.28 18.97 6.18
N VAL A 23 6.70 19.95 6.97
CA VAL A 23 6.91 19.79 8.42
C VAL A 23 5.79 20.53 9.15
N GLY A 24 5.08 19.81 10.01
CA GLY A 24 4.02 20.30 10.89
C GLY A 24 4.58 20.91 12.19
N ASP A 25 3.79 21.77 12.82
CA ASP A 25 4.12 22.40 14.10
C ASP A 25 4.26 21.39 15.26
N GLY A 26 3.58 20.24 15.17
CA GLY A 26 3.65 19.14 16.13
C GLY A 26 4.78 18.14 15.86
N GLY A 27 5.64 18.41 14.87
CA GLY A 27 6.74 17.53 14.46
C GLY A 27 6.34 16.46 13.43
N GLU A 28 5.11 16.45 12.94
CA GLU A 28 4.69 15.57 11.85
C GLU A 28 5.45 15.92 10.56
N VAL A 29 5.87 14.91 9.80
CA VAL A 29 6.55 15.11 8.51
C VAL A 29 5.80 14.33 7.43
N VAL A 30 5.40 15.03 6.36
CA VAL A 30 4.74 14.44 5.20
C VAL A 30 5.62 14.65 3.98
N SER A 31 6.06 13.55 3.36
CA SER A 31 6.92 13.58 2.17
C SER A 31 6.16 13.10 0.96
N VAL A 32 6.05 13.96 -0.05
CA VAL A 32 5.40 13.67 -1.33
C VAL A 32 6.48 13.45 -2.38
N GLN A 33 6.65 12.19 -2.80
CA GLN A 33 7.58 11.83 -3.88
C GLN A 33 6.84 11.81 -5.21
N MET A 34 7.37 12.52 -6.20
CA MET A 34 6.83 12.56 -7.55
C MET A 34 7.90 12.18 -8.55
N ARG A 35 7.68 11.09 -9.29
CA ARG A 35 8.60 10.67 -10.35
C ARG A 35 8.38 11.49 -11.61
N GLN A 36 9.48 11.79 -12.29
CA GLN A 36 9.45 12.35 -13.63
C GLN A 36 9.05 11.24 -14.61
N GLY A 37 8.01 11.48 -15.41
CA GLY A 37 7.50 10.54 -16.42
C GLY A 37 7.18 11.25 -17.73
N ASP A 38 6.85 10.48 -18.76
CA ASP A 38 6.81 10.95 -20.16
C ASP A 38 5.74 12.03 -20.45
N GLY A 39 4.75 12.19 -19.58
CA GLY A 39 3.62 13.11 -19.78
C GLY A 39 3.59 14.33 -18.86
N THR A 40 4.52 14.47 -17.90
CA THR A 40 4.50 15.58 -16.95
C THR A 40 5.91 15.94 -16.52
N SER A 41 6.44 17.03 -17.10
CA SER A 41 7.71 17.61 -16.69
C SER A 41 7.57 18.25 -15.32
N ILE A 42 8.07 17.57 -14.29
CA ILE A 42 8.19 18.13 -12.96
C ILE A 42 9.47 18.95 -12.89
N ASN A 43 9.39 20.15 -12.32
CA ASN A 43 10.50 21.03 -12.06
C ASN A 43 10.35 21.68 -10.68
N ARG A 44 11.41 22.33 -10.18
CA ARG A 44 11.38 22.97 -8.86
C ARG A 44 10.24 23.99 -8.68
N ALA A 45 9.84 24.67 -9.76
CA ALA A 45 8.78 25.68 -9.71
C ALA A 45 7.37 25.06 -9.59
N ASN A 46 7.14 23.90 -10.22
CA ASN A 46 5.82 23.23 -10.22
C ASN A 46 5.71 22.09 -9.21
N ALA A 47 6.83 21.61 -8.65
CA ALA A 47 6.85 20.51 -7.69
C ALA A 47 5.99 20.81 -6.46
N MET A 48 6.06 22.03 -5.91
CA MET A 48 5.26 22.41 -4.74
C MET A 48 3.75 22.37 -5.05
N GLU A 49 3.33 22.90 -6.19
CA GLU A 49 1.93 22.92 -6.59
C GLU A 49 1.40 21.51 -6.85
N LYS A 50 2.19 20.67 -7.54
CA LYS A 50 1.87 19.26 -7.75
C LYS A 50 1.78 18.47 -6.45
N ALA A 51 2.70 18.70 -5.52
CA ALA A 51 2.69 18.04 -4.22
C ALA A 51 1.41 18.39 -3.42
N LYS A 52 0.97 19.65 -3.46
CA LYS A 52 -0.31 20.07 -2.85
C LYS A 52 -1.51 19.38 -3.49
N VAL A 53 -1.53 19.28 -4.83
CA VAL A 53 -2.61 18.59 -5.55
C VAL A 53 -2.65 17.10 -5.17
N ILE A 54 -1.50 16.43 -5.15
CA ILE A 54 -1.41 15.02 -4.74
C ILE A 54 -1.86 14.84 -3.30
N LEU A 55 -1.49 15.74 -2.39
CA LEU A 55 -1.92 15.68 -1.00
C LEU A 55 -3.43 15.92 -0.85
N LEU A 56 -4.00 16.85 -1.61
CA LEU A 56 -5.45 17.06 -1.67
C LEU A 56 -6.16 15.81 -2.22
N GLN A 57 -5.64 15.22 -3.30
CA GLN A 57 -6.18 13.98 -3.83
C GLN A 57 -6.12 12.87 -2.79
N ALA A 58 -4.96 12.67 -2.16
CA ALA A 58 -4.73 11.72 -1.06
C ALA A 58 -5.73 11.91 0.09
N ALA A 59 -6.01 13.14 0.48
CA ALA A 59 -6.98 13.46 1.54
C ALA A 59 -8.43 13.13 1.13
N ASN A 60 -8.74 13.10 -0.16
CA ASN A 60 -10.06 12.71 -0.68
C ASN A 60 -10.21 11.19 -0.87
N PHE A 61 -9.20 10.36 -0.56
CA PHE A 61 -9.32 8.90 -0.72
C PHE A 61 -10.26 8.25 0.31
N ASP A 62 -10.77 8.98 1.32
CA ASP A 62 -11.64 8.37 2.33
C ASP A 62 -12.74 9.31 2.89
N GLU A 63 -13.93 9.25 2.28
CA GLU A 63 -15.20 9.38 3.01
C GLU A 63 -16.37 8.60 2.34
N THR A 64 -16.24 8.20 1.05
CA THR A 64 -17.26 7.40 0.34
C THR A 64 -17.04 5.88 0.37
N ASP A 65 -15.93 5.37 0.91
CA ASP A 65 -15.70 3.92 1.08
C ASP A 65 -16.24 3.39 2.43
N LEU A 66 -16.54 4.28 3.39
CA LEU A 66 -17.00 3.90 4.74
C LEU A 66 -18.44 4.29 5.09
N LYS A 67 -19.15 5.10 4.29
CA LYS A 67 -20.59 5.39 4.50
C LYS A 67 -21.36 5.58 3.18
N SER A 68 -22.15 4.55 2.84
CA SER A 68 -23.34 4.60 1.96
C SER A 68 -23.19 5.14 0.52
N PRO A 69 -23.35 4.29 -0.52
CA PRO A 69 -23.20 4.63 -1.96
C PRO A 69 -24.23 5.59 -2.60
N LEU A 70 -24.92 6.44 -1.87
CA LEU A 70 -26.04 7.21 -2.42
C LEU A 70 -25.70 8.69 -2.58
N GLU A 71 -25.62 9.09 -3.86
CA GLU A 71 -25.60 10.46 -4.39
C GLU A 71 -24.21 11.13 -4.30
N PHE A 72 -23.43 11.25 -5.38
CA PHE A 72 -23.77 12.01 -6.58
C PHE A 72 -23.25 11.35 -7.86
N ARG A 73 -24.19 10.97 -8.72
CA ARG A 73 -23.94 10.80 -10.16
C ARG A 73 -23.93 12.15 -10.86
N HIS A 74 -22.87 12.43 -11.61
CA HIS A 74 -22.86 12.93 -13.00
C HIS A 74 -21.41 13.32 -13.32
N ARG A 75 -20.71 12.66 -14.25
CA ARG A 75 -21.05 12.69 -15.67
C ARG A 75 -20.21 11.65 -16.44
N ASP A 76 -20.94 10.79 -17.14
CA ASP A 76 -20.58 10.19 -18.43
C ASP A 76 -19.38 9.23 -18.50
N GLN A 77 -19.62 7.93 -18.24
CA GLN A 77 -19.33 6.85 -19.20
C GLN A 77 -19.76 5.45 -18.71
N PRO A 78 -20.08 4.52 -19.63
CA PRO A 78 -20.99 3.40 -19.39
C PRO A 78 -20.33 2.18 -18.73
N ALA A 79 -21.13 1.58 -17.85
CA ALA A 79 -21.12 0.20 -17.37
C ALA A 79 -20.12 -0.74 -18.06
N SER A 80 -19.00 -1.01 -17.38
CA SER A 80 -18.34 -2.29 -17.52
C SER A 80 -19.07 -3.26 -16.60
N THR A 81 -19.78 -4.18 -17.22
CA THR A 81 -20.60 -5.21 -16.61
C THR A 81 -19.75 -6.19 -15.81
N GLU A 82 -19.57 -5.97 -14.51
CA GLU A 82 -19.03 -7.01 -13.63
C GLU A 82 -20.16 -7.89 -13.09
N SER A 83 -20.46 -8.88 -13.93
CA SER A 83 -20.74 -10.27 -13.59
C SER A 83 -21.80 -10.53 -12.51
N ALA A 84 -23.02 -10.85 -12.95
CA ALA A 84 -23.92 -11.99 -12.61
C ALA A 84 -23.95 -12.65 -11.21
N ARG A 85 -23.20 -12.22 -10.21
CA ARG A 85 -23.15 -12.80 -8.85
C ARG A 85 -24.19 -12.20 -7.91
N SER A 86 -24.90 -11.17 -8.37
CA SER A 86 -25.90 -10.46 -7.57
C SER A 86 -27.29 -11.12 -7.61
N SER A 87 -27.43 -12.31 -8.19
CA SER A 87 -28.71 -12.99 -8.35
C SER A 87 -28.53 -14.51 -8.28
N GLY A 88 -28.44 -15.04 -7.08
CA GLY A 88 -28.41 -16.47 -6.80
C GLY A 88 -28.18 -16.68 -5.32
N ASP A 89 -29.16 -17.30 -4.66
CA ASP A 89 -29.45 -17.33 -3.25
C ASP A 89 -28.24 -17.59 -2.34
N ARG A 90 -28.05 -16.68 -1.37
CA ARG A 90 -26.89 -16.66 -0.47
C ARG A 90 -26.79 -17.93 0.38
N ASP A 91 -27.91 -18.53 0.74
CA ASP A 91 -27.97 -19.80 1.46
C ASP A 91 -27.35 -20.96 0.67
N GLU A 92 -27.61 -21.07 -0.65
CA GLU A 92 -26.98 -22.13 -1.48
C GLU A 92 -25.46 -21.94 -1.61
N LEU A 93 -24.98 -20.70 -1.54
CA LEU A 93 -23.56 -20.38 -1.52
C LEU A 93 -22.91 -20.73 -0.17
N GLU A 94 -23.65 -20.56 0.93
CA GLU A 94 -23.18 -20.91 2.29
C GLU A 94 -23.05 -22.43 2.45
N ASP A 95 -24.02 -23.23 1.97
CA ASP A 95 -23.93 -24.70 1.99
C ASP A 95 -22.73 -25.23 1.18
N GLN A 96 -22.42 -24.65 0.01
CA GLN A 96 -21.26 -25.03 -0.81
C GLN A 96 -19.91 -24.67 -0.17
N LEU A 97 -19.86 -23.59 0.61
CA LEU A 97 -18.67 -23.18 1.33
C LEU A 97 -18.39 -24.09 2.52
N ASP A 98 -19.43 -24.55 3.21
CA ASP A 98 -19.30 -25.45 4.36
C ASP A 98 -18.81 -26.84 3.92
N GLU A 99 -19.41 -27.42 2.87
CA GLU A 99 -19.00 -28.74 2.34
C GLU A 99 -17.55 -28.75 1.80
N GLY A 100 -17.08 -27.62 1.25
CA GLY A 100 -15.69 -27.46 0.83
C GLY A 100 -14.68 -27.26 1.97
N LEU A 101 -15.15 -26.74 3.11
CA LEU A 101 -14.33 -26.54 4.31
C LEU A 101 -14.18 -27.83 5.13
N GLU A 102 -15.18 -28.71 5.05
CA GLU A 102 -15.17 -30.04 5.68
C GLU A 102 -14.17 -31.02 5.02
N ASP A 103 -13.93 -30.92 3.70
CA ASP A 103 -12.98 -31.80 2.99
C ASP A 103 -11.50 -31.34 3.08
N SER A 104 -11.22 -30.11 3.55
CA SER A 104 -9.89 -29.49 3.46
C SER A 104 -9.27 -29.07 4.80
N PHE A 105 -9.40 -29.93 5.81
CA PHE A 105 -8.45 -29.91 6.92
C PHE A 105 -7.95 -31.32 7.22
N PRO A 106 -6.82 -31.74 6.63
CA PRO A 106 -6.00 -32.75 7.28
C PRO A 106 -5.62 -32.17 8.65
N ALA A 107 -6.31 -32.62 9.71
CA ALA A 107 -5.92 -32.30 11.06
C ALA A 107 -4.44 -32.67 11.22
N SER A 108 -3.63 -31.65 11.55
CA SER A 108 -2.19 -31.68 11.84
C SER A 108 -1.34 -31.03 10.76
N ASP A 109 -1.08 -29.74 10.98
CA ASP A 109 0.14 -29.02 10.58
C ASP A 109 1.34 -29.98 10.44
N PRO A 110 2.09 -29.96 9.33
CA PRO A 110 3.20 -30.90 9.14
C PRO A 110 4.18 -30.79 10.32
N VAL A 111 4.53 -31.95 10.92
CA VAL A 111 5.48 -32.00 12.04
C VAL A 111 6.83 -31.44 11.59
N SER A 112 7.20 -30.28 12.13
CA SER A 112 8.50 -29.64 11.87
C SER A 112 9.64 -30.47 12.47
N VAL A 113 10.57 -30.91 11.62
CA VAL A 113 11.78 -31.65 12.03
C VAL A 113 12.91 -30.66 12.35
N THR A 114 13.38 -30.61 13.59
CA THR A 114 14.59 -29.87 13.99
C THR A 114 15.83 -30.77 13.90
N HIS A 115 16.71 -30.50 12.95
CA HIS A 115 18.04 -31.12 12.90
C HIS A 115 19.03 -30.32 13.76
N SER A 116 19.58 -30.95 14.80
CA SER A 116 20.65 -30.36 15.61
C SER A 116 22.01 -30.53 14.91
N VAL A 117 22.70 -29.42 14.62
CA VAL A 117 24.11 -29.42 14.19
C VAL A 117 25.02 -29.22 15.41
N THR A 118 25.69 -30.28 15.86
CA THR A 118 26.76 -30.18 16.86
C THR A 118 28.08 -29.87 16.15
N ALA A 119 28.41 -28.59 16.02
CA ALA A 119 29.77 -28.17 15.72
C ALA A 119 30.63 -28.38 16.97
N GLY A 120 31.16 -29.59 17.13
CA GLY A 120 32.12 -29.94 18.18
C GLY A 120 33.42 -29.15 17.99
N GLY A 121 33.65 -28.19 18.89
CA GLY A 121 34.93 -27.53 19.05
C GLY A 121 35.93 -28.40 19.81
N GLY A 122 37.16 -28.45 19.30
CA GLY A 122 38.36 -28.97 19.95
C GLY A 122 39.51 -28.91 18.93
N GLU A 123 40.73 -28.48 19.20
CA GLU A 123 41.42 -28.03 20.40
C GLU A 123 42.55 -27.09 19.94
N LYS A 124 42.85 -26.06 20.74
CA LYS A 124 44.01 -25.17 20.60
C LYS A 124 44.91 -25.43 21.81
N ASN A 125 46.16 -25.85 21.61
CA ASN A 125 47.34 -25.81 22.51
C ASN A 125 48.52 -26.37 21.66
N GLY A 126 49.71 -25.79 21.49
CA GLY A 126 50.55 -25.01 22.39
C GLY A 126 51.80 -25.82 22.75
N SER A 127 52.95 -25.51 22.11
CA SER A 127 54.36 -25.72 22.52
C SER A 127 54.90 -27.12 22.90
N HIS A 128 55.85 -27.67 22.11
CA HIS A 128 57.31 -27.73 22.39
C HIS A 128 58.06 -28.48 21.28
#